data_AF-A0A2R6PTH8-F1
#
_entry.id   AF-A0A2R6PTH8-F1
#
_cell.length_a   1.000
_cell.length_b   1.000
_cell.length_c   1.000
_cell.angle_alpha   90.00
_cell.angle_beta   90.00
_cell.angle_gamma   90.00
#
_symmetry.space_group_name_H-M   'P 1'
#
loop_
_entity.id
_entity.type
_entity.pdbx_description
1 polymer ?
#
loop_
_entity_poly.entity_id
_entity_poly.type
_entity_poly.pdbx_seq_one_letter_code
_entity_poly.pdbx_strand_id
1 'polypeptide(L)'
;MADRFFPNEMPDFVPETPVEQAASEITGDSLTKLLYLPYKTVAEGLKRSALDLKQTVVKETWERSGGRVHDFPLYTGALGTAYLLFKSYQITNSKDDLNLCSEIVKACDTASLNSRHVTFICGRAGVCALGAVVAKYNSNGRLCDQYINKFKEIKLPRDLPNELLYGRAGFLWACSFLNKNIGKDTISSNYTRPVVEEIIKSGRRLANKGRCPLMYEWHGKKYWGAAHGVAGIMHALMDMELKPDEVEDVKGTLRYMIQNRFPSGNYPSSKGNESDRLVHWCHGASGVALTLVKAVE
;
A
#
# COMPACT_ATOMS: atom_id res chain seq x y z
N MET A 1 23.53 5.19 -8.33
CA MET A 1 22.88 4.06 -7.64
C MET A 1 23.93 3.07 -7.17
N ALA A 2 23.90 2.68 -5.89
CA ALA A 2 24.79 1.66 -5.32
C ALA A 2 24.49 0.23 -5.82
N ASP A 3 25.42 -0.70 -5.56
CA ASP A 3 25.48 -2.06 -6.10
C ASP A 3 24.48 -3.06 -5.45
N ARG A 4 23.25 -2.62 -5.18
CA ARG A 4 22.21 -3.44 -4.51
C ARG A 4 21.12 -3.91 -5.46
N PHE A 5 21.53 -4.43 -6.62
CA PHE A 5 20.64 -5.01 -7.62
C PHE A 5 21.40 -6.07 -8.44
N PHE A 6 20.66 -7.03 -8.99
CA PHE A 6 21.21 -7.88 -10.04
C PHE A 6 21.21 -7.08 -11.35
N PRO A 7 22.30 -7.10 -12.14
CA PRO A 7 22.28 -6.56 -13.49
C PRO A 7 21.06 -7.10 -14.26
N ASN A 8 20.27 -6.21 -14.85
CA ASN A 8 19.11 -6.64 -15.64
C ASN A 8 19.59 -7.09 -17.01
N GLU A 9 19.77 -8.40 -17.18
CA GLU A 9 20.15 -9.04 -18.45
C GLU A 9 18.94 -9.46 -19.29
N MET A 10 17.71 -9.16 -18.83
CA MET A 10 16.50 -9.45 -19.60
C MET A 10 16.42 -8.55 -20.84
N PRO A 11 15.93 -9.07 -21.99
CA PRO A 11 15.79 -8.27 -23.20
C PRO A 11 14.77 -7.14 -23.01
N ASP A 12 15.00 -6.02 -23.69
CA ASP A 12 14.03 -4.93 -23.78
C ASP A 12 12.75 -5.39 -24.48
N PHE A 13 11.63 -4.77 -24.12
CA PHE A 13 10.33 -5.08 -24.73
C PHE A 13 10.33 -4.76 -26.22
N VAL A 14 9.97 -5.76 -27.04
CA VAL A 14 9.73 -5.61 -28.48
C VAL A 14 8.22 -5.69 -28.73
N PRO A 15 7.58 -4.66 -29.32
CA PRO A 15 6.17 -4.73 -29.66
C PRO A 15 5.88 -5.89 -30.61
N GLU A 16 4.79 -6.62 -30.36
CA GLU A 16 4.33 -7.71 -31.24
C GLU A 16 4.07 -7.15 -32.64
N THR A 17 4.71 -7.74 -33.66
CA THR A 17 4.38 -7.44 -35.07
C THR A 17 3.30 -8.40 -35.55
N PRO A 18 2.35 -7.98 -36.41
CA PRO A 18 1.21 -8.79 -36.83
C PRO A 18 1.56 -10.03 -37.68
N VAL A 19 2.84 -10.25 -37.98
CA VAL A 19 3.26 -11.40 -38.77
C VAL A 19 3.64 -12.50 -37.79
N GLU A 20 2.86 -13.58 -37.82
CA GLU A 20 3.13 -14.88 -37.23
C GLU A 20 4.46 -15.45 -37.77
N GLN A 21 5.59 -14.83 -37.43
CA GLN A 21 6.88 -15.48 -37.58
C GLN A 21 7.08 -16.38 -36.37
N ALA A 22 6.51 -17.57 -36.58
CA ALA A 22 7.03 -18.87 -36.22
C ALA A 22 7.57 -19.00 -34.79
N ALA A 23 6.96 -19.95 -34.08
CA ALA A 23 7.63 -20.77 -33.09
C ALA A 23 8.86 -21.49 -33.69
N SER A 24 9.87 -20.76 -34.16
CA SER A 24 11.24 -21.23 -34.14
C SER A 24 11.57 -21.49 -32.68
N GLU A 25 12.09 -22.68 -32.38
CA GLU A 25 12.52 -23.08 -31.05
C GLU A 25 13.15 -21.88 -30.34
N ILE A 26 12.47 -21.32 -29.32
CA ILE A 26 13.04 -20.23 -28.53
C ILE A 26 14.24 -20.83 -27.81
N THR A 27 15.41 -20.71 -28.44
CA THR A 27 16.70 -21.15 -27.91
C THR A 27 17.06 -20.18 -26.80
N GLY A 28 17.17 -20.69 -25.58
CA GLY A 28 17.43 -19.87 -24.41
C GLY A 28 17.22 -20.66 -23.13
N ASP A 29 17.62 -20.05 -22.02
CA ASP A 29 17.36 -20.58 -20.69
C ASP A 29 15.86 -20.54 -20.34
N SER A 30 15.52 -21.02 -19.14
CA SER A 30 14.12 -21.06 -18.68
C SER A 30 13.50 -19.68 -18.55
N LEU A 31 14.28 -18.65 -18.19
CA LEU A 31 13.82 -17.27 -18.06
C LEU A 31 13.47 -16.67 -19.43
N THR A 32 14.36 -16.83 -20.41
CA THR A 32 14.16 -16.37 -21.78
C THR A 32 12.88 -17.00 -22.34
N LYS A 33 12.73 -18.32 -22.23
CA LYS A 33 11.53 -19.01 -22.69
C LYS A 33 10.25 -18.47 -22.03
N LEU A 34 10.30 -18.14 -20.73
CA LEU A 34 9.16 -17.55 -20.01
C LEU A 34 8.77 -16.17 -20.57
N LEU A 35 9.76 -15.32 -20.90
CA LEU A 35 9.52 -13.94 -21.37
C LEU A 35 8.86 -13.88 -22.76
N TYR A 36 9.06 -14.91 -23.60
CA TYR A 36 8.47 -14.99 -24.93
C TYR A 36 7.11 -15.73 -24.96
N LEU A 37 6.64 -16.27 -23.82
CA LEU A 37 5.34 -16.91 -23.78
C LEU A 37 4.20 -15.88 -23.89
N PRO A 38 3.08 -16.22 -24.56
CA PRO A 38 1.90 -15.36 -24.58
C PRO A 38 1.41 -15.06 -23.17
N TYR A 39 0.89 -13.84 -22.95
CA TYR A 39 0.47 -13.37 -21.63
C TYR A 39 -0.46 -14.35 -20.90
N LYS A 40 -1.43 -14.95 -21.59
CA LYS A 40 -2.38 -15.91 -20.99
C LYS A 40 -1.65 -17.11 -20.37
N THR A 41 -0.68 -17.67 -21.09
CA THR A 41 0.11 -18.82 -20.62
C THR A 41 0.98 -18.45 -19.42
N VAL A 42 1.66 -17.30 -19.46
CA VAL A 42 2.46 -16.80 -18.34
C VAL A 42 1.59 -16.55 -17.11
N ALA A 43 0.44 -15.88 -17.29
CA ALA A 43 -0.48 -15.55 -16.22
C ALA A 43 -1.04 -16.81 -15.53
N GLU A 44 -1.38 -17.86 -16.29
CA GLU A 44 -1.81 -19.15 -15.73
C GLU A 44 -0.69 -19.84 -14.94
N GLY A 45 0.54 -19.82 -15.45
CA GLY A 45 1.71 -20.35 -14.75
C GLY A 45 1.97 -19.62 -13.42
N LEU A 46 2.03 -18.29 -13.46
CA LEU A 46 2.21 -17.44 -12.27
C LEU A 46 1.06 -17.62 -11.27
N LYS A 47 -0.19 -17.77 -11.74
CA LYS A 47 -1.34 -18.06 -10.88
C LYS A 47 -1.14 -19.38 -10.13
N ARG A 48 -0.69 -20.44 -10.80
CA ARG A 48 -0.42 -21.74 -10.15
C ARG A 48 0.65 -21.61 -9.08
N SER A 49 1.81 -21.04 -9.41
CA SER A 49 2.90 -20.83 -8.45
C SER A 49 2.48 -19.93 -7.27
N ALA A 50 1.65 -18.92 -7.51
CA ALA A 50 1.12 -18.06 -6.45
C ALA A 50 0.17 -18.82 -5.50
N LEU A 51 -0.65 -19.74 -6.02
CA LEU A 51 -1.52 -20.58 -5.19
C LEU A 51 -0.71 -21.54 -4.34
N ASP A 52 0.36 -22.13 -4.87
CA ASP A 52 1.25 -23.01 -4.10
C ASP A 52 1.94 -22.22 -2.99
N LEU A 53 2.49 -21.04 -3.30
CA LEU A 53 3.12 -20.16 -2.31
C LEU A 53 2.13 -19.70 -1.23
N LYS A 54 0.89 -19.38 -1.61
CA LYS A 54 -0.19 -19.05 -0.66
C LYS A 54 -0.37 -20.18 0.36
N GLN A 55 -0.39 -21.44 -0.06
CA GLN A 55 -0.52 -22.56 0.87
C GLN A 55 0.66 -22.64 1.84
N THR A 56 1.89 -22.41 1.36
CA THR A 56 3.06 -22.33 2.25
C THR A 56 2.91 -21.20 3.26
N VAL A 57 2.49 -20.00 2.84
CA VAL A 57 2.28 -18.86 3.75
C VAL A 57 1.22 -19.17 4.81
N VAL A 58 0.08 -19.73 4.42
CA VAL A 58 -1.00 -20.10 5.35
C VAL A 58 -0.51 -21.14 6.37
N LYS A 59 0.17 -22.18 5.89
CA LYS A 59 0.74 -23.22 6.76
C LYS A 59 1.67 -22.63 7.81
N GLU A 60 2.59 -21.77 7.39
CA GLU A 60 3.63 -21.22 8.27
C GLU A 60 3.12 -20.14 9.22
N THR A 61 2.14 -19.34 8.79
CA THR A 61 1.68 -18.16 9.55
C THR A 61 0.37 -18.38 10.33
N TRP A 62 -0.38 -19.43 10.03
CA TRP A 62 -1.68 -19.71 10.65
C TRP A 62 -1.79 -21.13 11.21
N GLU A 63 -1.50 -22.15 10.40
CA GLU A 63 -1.69 -23.54 10.83
C GLU A 63 -0.65 -23.94 11.90
N ARG A 64 0.63 -23.62 11.68
CA ARG A 64 1.71 -23.93 12.64
C ARG A 64 1.55 -23.23 13.98
N SER A 65 0.90 -22.06 14.02
CA SER A 65 0.62 -21.37 15.29
C SER A 65 -0.60 -21.97 16.02
N GLY A 66 -1.33 -22.88 15.39
CA GLY A 66 -2.59 -23.44 15.89
C GLY A 66 -3.71 -22.41 15.89
N GLY A 67 -3.75 -21.52 14.90
CA GLY A 67 -4.75 -20.43 14.82
C GLY A 67 -4.55 -19.32 15.85
N ARG A 68 -3.35 -19.18 16.41
CA ARG A 68 -3.01 -18.12 17.36
C ARG A 68 -2.31 -16.95 16.67
N VAL A 69 -2.73 -15.73 17.00
CA VAL A 69 -2.14 -14.50 16.47
C VAL A 69 -1.16 -13.93 17.49
N HIS A 70 0.14 -14.00 17.18
CA HIS A 70 1.20 -13.39 17.98
C HIS A 70 1.53 -11.97 17.51
N ASP A 71 1.51 -11.74 16.20
CA ASP A 71 1.61 -10.43 15.56
C ASP A 71 0.41 -10.26 14.63
N PHE A 72 -0.34 -9.17 14.80
CA PHE A 72 -1.58 -8.93 14.09
C PHE A 72 -1.48 -8.04 12.84
N PRO A 73 -0.57 -7.04 12.71
CA PRO A 73 -0.65 -6.07 11.62
C PRO A 73 -0.50 -6.66 10.23
N LEU A 74 -0.94 -5.92 9.21
CA LEU A 74 -0.80 -6.32 7.81
C LEU A 74 0.67 -6.48 7.40
N TYR A 75 1.54 -5.62 7.93
CA TYR A 75 2.95 -5.51 7.53
C TYR A 75 3.76 -6.80 7.74
N THR A 76 3.58 -7.44 8.90
CA THR A 76 4.38 -8.60 9.34
C THR A 76 3.55 -9.71 9.98
N GLY A 77 2.28 -9.46 10.27
CA GLY A 77 1.43 -10.32 11.08
C GLY A 77 0.36 -11.07 10.29
N ALA A 78 -0.52 -11.72 11.03
CA ALA A 78 -1.55 -12.61 10.48
C ALA A 78 -2.55 -11.87 9.57
N LEU A 79 -2.77 -10.56 9.74
CA LEU A 79 -3.62 -9.80 8.83
C LEU A 79 -3.03 -9.74 7.40
N GLY A 80 -1.70 -9.82 7.26
CA GLY A 80 -1.03 -9.96 5.95
C GLY A 80 -1.46 -11.25 5.25
N THR A 81 -1.48 -12.36 5.99
CA THR A 81 -2.00 -13.66 5.51
C THR A 81 -3.48 -13.58 5.15
N ALA A 82 -4.30 -12.93 5.99
CA ALA A 82 -5.70 -12.71 5.68
C ALA A 82 -5.88 -11.90 4.38
N TYR A 83 -5.09 -10.85 4.18
CA TYR A 83 -5.18 -10.04 2.97
C TYR A 83 -4.73 -10.81 1.72
N LEU A 84 -3.70 -11.66 1.84
CA LEU A 84 -3.30 -12.59 0.77
C LEU A 84 -4.44 -13.54 0.38
N LEU A 85 -5.13 -14.12 1.37
CA LEU A 85 -6.30 -14.98 1.13
C LEU A 85 -7.45 -14.21 0.47
N PHE A 86 -7.71 -12.97 0.90
CA PHE A 86 -8.71 -12.13 0.25
C PHE A 86 -8.34 -11.82 -1.21
N LYS A 87 -7.07 -11.54 -1.50
CA LYS A 87 -6.58 -11.38 -2.89
C LYS A 87 -6.73 -12.67 -3.68
N SER A 88 -6.44 -13.83 -3.11
CA SER A 88 -6.67 -15.14 -3.75
C SER A 88 -8.14 -15.33 -4.10
N TYR A 89 -9.06 -15.06 -3.17
CA TYR A 89 -10.50 -15.10 -3.40
C TYR A 89 -10.92 -14.20 -4.57
N GLN A 90 -10.40 -12.97 -4.66
CA GLN A 90 -10.74 -12.07 -5.78
C GLN A 90 -10.36 -12.61 -7.16
N ILE A 91 -9.39 -13.54 -7.23
CA ILE A 91 -8.89 -14.12 -8.49
C ILE A 91 -9.49 -15.52 -8.76
N THR A 92 -9.80 -16.28 -7.71
CA THR A 92 -10.24 -17.69 -7.82
C THR A 92 -11.71 -17.91 -7.50
N ASN A 93 -12.35 -16.94 -6.82
CA ASN A 93 -13.67 -17.07 -6.20
C ASN A 93 -13.76 -18.21 -5.17
N SER A 94 -12.63 -18.66 -4.60
CA SER A 94 -12.58 -19.70 -3.57
C SER A 94 -13.25 -19.23 -2.27
N LYS A 95 -14.38 -19.84 -1.92
CA LYS A 95 -15.09 -19.53 -0.67
C LYS A 95 -14.32 -19.97 0.57
N ASP A 96 -13.50 -21.01 0.47
CA ASP A 96 -12.63 -21.44 1.56
C ASP A 96 -11.58 -20.39 1.88
N ASP A 97 -10.97 -19.76 0.86
CA ASP A 97 -10.03 -18.65 1.07
C ASP A 97 -10.72 -17.46 1.75
N LEU A 98 -11.96 -17.14 1.36
CA LEU A 98 -12.72 -16.04 1.97
C LEU A 98 -13.13 -16.35 3.41
N ASN A 99 -13.53 -17.59 3.70
CA ASN A 99 -13.88 -18.05 5.05
C ASN A 99 -12.67 -18.02 5.97
N LEU A 100 -11.54 -18.58 5.52
CA LEU A 100 -10.28 -18.56 6.27
C LEU A 100 -9.79 -17.12 6.50
N CYS A 101 -9.90 -16.25 5.50
CA CYS A 101 -9.63 -14.83 5.65
C CYS A 101 -10.47 -14.23 6.80
N SER A 102 -11.77 -14.50 6.82
CA SER A 102 -12.68 -14.02 7.87
C SER A 102 -12.31 -14.54 9.26
N GLU A 103 -11.85 -15.79 9.37
CA GLU A 103 -11.38 -16.38 10.64
C GLU A 103 -10.13 -15.68 11.16
N ILE A 104 -9.13 -15.49 10.29
CA ILE A 104 -7.89 -14.81 10.66
C ILE A 104 -8.16 -13.36 11.05
N VAL A 105 -9.02 -12.64 10.32
CA VAL A 105 -9.41 -11.27 10.67
C VAL A 105 -10.05 -11.21 12.06
N LYS A 106 -10.93 -12.17 12.40
CA LYS A 106 -11.55 -12.24 13.74
C LYS A 106 -10.51 -12.45 14.84
N ALA A 107 -9.48 -13.27 14.58
CA ALA A 107 -8.39 -13.46 15.52
C ALA A 107 -7.51 -12.19 15.65
N CYS A 108 -7.23 -11.51 14.54
CA CYS A 108 -6.54 -10.22 14.53
C CYS A 108 -7.33 -9.12 15.27
N ASP A 109 -8.67 -9.10 15.18
CA ASP A 109 -9.52 -8.15 15.90
C ASP A 109 -9.34 -8.31 17.41
N THR A 110 -9.40 -9.56 17.91
CA THR A 110 -9.11 -9.88 19.32
C THR A 110 -7.69 -9.45 19.72
N ALA A 111 -6.67 -9.76 18.91
CA ALA A 111 -5.27 -9.43 19.20
C ALA A 111 -5.00 -7.91 19.16
N SER A 112 -5.78 -7.14 18.40
CA SER A 112 -5.59 -5.70 18.20
C SER A 112 -6.31 -4.81 19.21
N LEU A 113 -7.07 -5.38 20.17
CA LEU A 113 -7.96 -4.64 21.07
C LEU A 113 -7.26 -3.48 21.81
N ASN A 114 -6.03 -3.70 22.25
CA ASN A 114 -5.23 -2.74 23.02
C ASN A 114 -4.12 -2.06 22.18
N SER A 115 -4.18 -2.16 20.86
CA SER A 115 -3.14 -1.60 20.01
C SER A 115 -3.18 -0.07 19.98
N ARG A 116 -2.00 0.55 20.08
CA ARG A 116 -1.80 1.99 19.86
C ARG A 116 -1.68 2.37 18.39
N HIS A 117 -1.51 1.39 17.50
CA HIS A 117 -1.30 1.65 16.07
C HIS A 117 -2.63 1.77 15.34
N VAL A 118 -2.77 2.80 14.53
CA VAL A 118 -4.07 3.24 13.97
C VAL A 118 -4.15 3.13 12.45
N THR A 119 -3.13 2.67 11.75
CA THR A 119 -3.07 2.70 10.28
C THR A 119 -3.59 1.41 9.63
N PHE A 120 -3.77 1.43 8.31
CA PHE A 120 -4.10 0.22 7.56
C PHE A 120 -3.00 -0.86 7.64
N ILE A 121 -1.74 -0.44 7.49
CA ILE A 121 -0.62 -1.38 7.33
C ILE A 121 -0.12 -1.91 8.68
N CYS A 122 -0.05 -1.05 9.70
CA CYS A 122 0.54 -1.42 10.99
C CYS A 122 -0.45 -1.44 12.16
N GLY A 123 -1.73 -1.14 11.93
CA GLY A 123 -2.66 -0.82 13.00
C GLY A 123 -4.06 -1.39 12.87
N ARG A 124 -4.89 -0.99 13.83
CA ARG A 124 -6.26 -1.49 13.98
C ARG A 124 -7.18 -1.09 12.84
N ALA A 125 -6.91 0.02 12.16
CA ALA A 125 -7.69 0.44 11.00
C ALA A 125 -7.62 -0.60 9.88
N GLY A 126 -6.48 -1.28 9.70
CA GLY A 126 -6.36 -2.38 8.73
C GLY A 126 -7.26 -3.57 9.06
N VAL A 127 -7.28 -3.96 10.34
CA VAL A 127 -8.11 -5.07 10.82
C VAL A 127 -9.59 -4.78 10.60
N CYS A 128 -10.06 -3.61 11.04
CA CYS A 128 -11.46 -3.22 10.88
C CYS A 128 -11.84 -3.03 9.41
N ALA A 129 -10.97 -2.39 8.61
CA ALA A 129 -11.24 -2.13 7.20
C ALA A 129 -11.33 -3.43 6.38
N LEU A 130 -10.38 -4.35 6.57
CA LEU A 130 -10.42 -5.65 5.90
C LEU A 130 -11.61 -6.48 6.38
N GLY A 131 -11.90 -6.48 7.69
CA GLY A 131 -13.04 -7.20 8.25
C GLY A 131 -14.38 -6.75 7.69
N ALA A 132 -14.59 -5.44 7.54
CA ALA A 132 -15.81 -4.92 6.93
C ALA A 132 -15.97 -5.38 5.47
N VAL A 133 -14.89 -5.30 4.68
CA VAL A 133 -14.91 -5.72 3.28
C VAL A 133 -15.15 -7.22 3.14
N VAL A 134 -14.45 -8.05 3.90
CA VAL A 134 -14.62 -9.51 3.89
C VAL A 134 -16.03 -9.89 4.31
N ALA A 135 -16.59 -9.25 5.35
CA ALA A 135 -17.97 -9.47 5.77
C ALA A 135 -18.98 -9.10 4.67
N LYS A 136 -18.76 -8.01 3.93
CA LYS A 136 -19.58 -7.64 2.76
C LYS A 136 -19.54 -8.73 1.68
N TYR A 137 -18.37 -9.27 1.35
CA TYR A 137 -18.25 -10.36 0.36
C TYR A 137 -18.84 -11.70 0.81
N ASN A 138 -18.97 -11.89 2.12
CA ASN A 138 -19.72 -12.99 2.74
C ASN A 138 -21.22 -12.70 2.89
N SER A 139 -21.73 -11.61 2.32
CA SER A 139 -23.13 -11.18 2.44
C SER A 139 -23.60 -11.02 3.90
N ASN A 140 -22.67 -10.74 4.82
CA ASN A 140 -22.95 -10.55 6.24
C ASN A 140 -22.98 -9.05 6.58
N GLY A 141 -24.09 -8.39 6.24
CA GLY A 141 -24.27 -6.94 6.44
C GLY A 141 -24.09 -6.52 7.91
N ARG A 142 -24.62 -7.30 8.85
CA ARG A 142 -24.48 -7.01 10.29
C ARG A 142 -23.02 -6.99 10.75
N LEU A 143 -22.21 -7.96 10.32
CA LEU A 143 -20.79 -8.01 10.67
C LEU A 143 -20.00 -6.90 9.96
N CYS A 144 -20.37 -6.57 8.72
CA CYS A 144 -19.81 -5.43 8.01
C CYS A 144 -20.01 -4.13 8.80
N ASP A 145 -21.24 -3.83 9.22
CA ASP A 145 -21.56 -2.65 10.02
C ASP A 145 -20.82 -2.63 11.36
N GLN A 146 -20.69 -3.80 12.01
CA GLN A 146 -19.92 -3.93 13.24
C GLN A 146 -18.45 -3.52 13.06
N TYR A 147 -17.79 -3.97 11.99
CA TYR A 147 -16.41 -3.58 11.72
C TYR A 147 -16.28 -2.10 11.32
N ILE A 148 -17.25 -1.54 10.59
CA ILE A 148 -17.28 -0.10 10.29
C ILE A 148 -17.43 0.72 11.58
N ASN A 149 -18.27 0.29 12.53
CA ASN A 149 -18.41 0.97 13.82
C ASN A 149 -17.13 0.89 14.65
N LYS A 150 -16.49 -0.28 14.73
CA LYS A 150 -15.17 -0.44 15.37
C LYS A 150 -14.11 0.44 14.72
N PHE A 151 -14.13 0.58 13.39
CA PHE A 151 -13.24 1.50 12.68
C PHE A 151 -13.46 2.95 13.13
N LYS A 152 -14.72 3.39 13.22
CA LYS A 152 -15.08 4.76 13.63
C LYS A 152 -14.71 5.08 15.08
N GLU A 153 -14.61 4.07 15.94
CA GLU A 153 -14.17 4.18 17.34
C GLU A 153 -12.66 4.39 17.52
N ILE A 154 -11.85 4.21 16.46
CA ILE A 154 -10.40 4.41 16.52
C ILE A 154 -10.09 5.88 16.82
N LYS A 155 -9.46 6.12 17.97
CA LYS A 155 -9.03 7.45 18.38
C LYS A 155 -7.62 7.71 17.86
N LEU A 156 -7.44 8.83 17.15
CA LEU A 156 -6.12 9.27 16.70
C LEU A 156 -5.44 10.08 17.83
N PRO A 157 -4.27 9.63 18.33
CA PRO A 157 -3.47 10.40 19.28
C PRO A 157 -3.10 11.79 18.73
N ARG A 158 -2.95 12.78 19.61
CA ARG A 158 -2.59 14.16 19.20
C ARG A 158 -1.19 14.23 18.59
N ASP A 159 -0.26 13.43 19.11
CA ASP A 159 1.15 13.36 18.74
C ASP A 159 1.44 12.36 17.61
N LEU A 160 0.40 11.79 16.98
CA LEU A 160 0.57 10.86 15.88
C LEU A 160 1.41 11.49 14.74
N PRO A 161 2.34 10.76 14.10
CA PRO A 161 3.02 11.26 12.91
C PRO A 161 2.05 11.38 11.72
N ASN A 162 2.54 11.85 10.58
CA ASN A 162 1.70 12.01 9.39
C ASN A 162 1.90 10.92 8.34
N GLU A 163 2.96 10.10 8.43
CA GLU A 163 3.33 9.13 7.38
C GLU A 163 2.41 7.90 7.28
N LEU A 164 2.71 7.01 6.33
CA LEU A 164 1.78 5.96 5.90
C LEU A 164 1.76 4.75 6.83
N LEU A 165 2.88 4.38 7.47
CA LEU A 165 2.93 3.17 8.28
C LEU A 165 2.34 3.37 9.67
N TYR A 166 2.52 4.53 10.30
CA TYR A 166 2.11 4.78 11.68
C TYR A 166 1.32 6.09 11.87
N GLY A 167 1.16 6.89 10.81
CA GLY A 167 0.61 8.23 10.89
C GLY A 167 -0.79 8.42 10.35
N ARG A 168 -1.20 9.70 10.31
CA ARG A 168 -2.51 10.14 9.81
C ARG A 168 -2.77 9.73 8.37
N ALA A 169 -1.78 9.76 7.48
CA ALA A 169 -1.95 9.32 6.09
C ALA A 169 -2.31 7.82 6.01
N GLY A 170 -1.70 6.98 6.86
CA GLY A 170 -2.02 5.56 6.94
C GLY A 170 -3.45 5.27 7.42
N PHE A 171 -4.01 6.13 8.26
CA PHE A 171 -5.41 6.07 8.65
C PHE A 171 -6.34 6.53 7.51
N LEU A 172 -6.03 7.66 6.87
CA LEU A 172 -6.80 8.14 5.71
C LEU A 172 -6.84 7.13 4.57
N TRP A 173 -5.71 6.46 4.31
CA TRP A 173 -5.67 5.38 3.32
C TRP A 173 -6.68 4.26 3.64
N ALA A 174 -6.85 3.91 4.92
CA ALA A 174 -7.84 2.94 5.35
C ALA A 174 -9.28 3.43 5.12
N CYS A 175 -9.54 4.73 5.29
CA CYS A 175 -10.83 5.34 4.93
C CYS A 175 -11.11 5.22 3.43
N SER A 176 -10.13 5.54 2.57
CA SER A 176 -10.24 5.37 1.12
C SER A 176 -10.49 3.92 0.73
N PHE A 177 -9.80 2.98 1.38
CA PHE A 177 -10.00 1.55 1.16
C PHE A 177 -11.45 1.12 1.46
N LEU A 178 -12.02 1.57 2.58
CA LEU A 178 -13.42 1.29 2.91
C LEU A 178 -14.38 1.87 1.85
N ASN A 179 -14.19 3.14 1.48
CA ASN A 179 -15.04 3.80 0.49
C ASN A 179 -14.98 3.13 -0.88
N LYS A 180 -13.78 2.69 -1.31
CA LYS A 180 -13.60 2.01 -2.59
C LYS A 180 -14.27 0.63 -2.63
N ASN A 181 -14.22 -0.13 -1.54
CA ASN A 181 -14.66 -1.53 -1.54
C ASN A 181 -16.10 -1.73 -1.06
N ILE A 182 -16.59 -0.88 -0.15
CA ILE A 182 -17.94 -0.98 0.41
C ILE A 182 -18.92 -0.11 -0.36
N GLY A 183 -18.56 1.16 -0.57
CA GLY A 183 -19.37 2.11 -1.29
C GLY A 183 -18.90 3.53 -0.98
N LYS A 184 -19.05 4.42 -1.96
CA LYS A 184 -18.76 5.84 -1.78
C LYS A 184 -19.49 6.34 -0.52
N ASP A 185 -18.81 7.19 0.26
CA ASP A 185 -19.33 7.80 1.49
C ASP A 185 -19.58 6.84 2.69
N THR A 186 -19.08 5.61 2.65
CA THR A 186 -19.06 4.71 3.84
C THR A 186 -18.40 5.40 5.05
N ILE A 187 -17.29 6.07 4.79
CA ILE A 187 -16.64 7.05 5.64
C ILE A 187 -16.79 8.41 4.95
N SER A 188 -17.62 9.29 5.53
CA SER A 188 -17.93 10.59 4.94
C SER A 188 -16.73 11.54 4.94
N SER A 189 -16.72 12.50 4.02
CA SER A 189 -15.70 13.56 3.98
C SER A 189 -15.68 14.37 5.28
N ASN A 190 -16.83 14.60 5.92
CA ASN A 190 -16.92 15.22 7.24
C ASN A 190 -16.10 14.47 8.32
N TYR A 191 -16.01 13.14 8.24
CA TYR A 191 -15.22 12.35 9.17
C TYR A 191 -13.71 12.47 8.90
N THR A 192 -13.30 12.49 7.63
CA THR A 192 -11.88 12.58 7.25
C THR A 192 -11.34 14.01 7.30
N ARG A 193 -12.19 15.02 7.15
CA ARG A 193 -11.80 16.44 7.01
C ARG A 193 -10.89 16.94 8.13
N PRO A 194 -11.15 16.69 9.43
CA PRO A 194 -10.26 17.14 10.51
C PRO A 194 -8.86 16.52 10.43
N VAL A 195 -8.76 15.29 9.94
CA VAL A 195 -7.47 14.58 9.79
C VAL A 195 -6.67 15.19 8.64
N VAL A 196 -7.34 15.47 7.51
CA VAL A 196 -6.73 16.15 6.36
C VAL A 196 -6.25 17.55 6.75
N GLU A 197 -7.07 18.33 7.46
CA GLU A 197 -6.70 19.67 7.91
C GLU A 197 -5.47 19.65 8.82
N GLU A 198 -5.33 18.68 9.73
CA GLU A 198 -4.13 18.56 10.56
C GLU A 198 -2.90 18.16 9.74
N ILE A 199 -3.02 17.27 8.74
CA ILE A 199 -1.91 16.93 7.84
C ILE A 199 -1.46 18.17 7.04
N ILE A 200 -2.38 18.95 6.48
CA ILE A 200 -2.06 20.17 5.74
C ILE A 200 -1.44 21.22 6.67
N LYS A 201 -2.07 21.49 7.82
CA LYS A 201 -1.60 22.48 8.79
C LYS A 201 -0.20 22.16 9.32
N SER A 202 0.04 20.90 9.68
CA SER A 202 1.36 20.46 10.15
C SER A 202 2.41 20.47 9.03
N GLY A 203 2.01 20.09 7.80
CA GLY A 203 2.86 20.16 6.61
C GLY A 203 3.34 21.57 6.29
N ARG A 204 2.41 22.53 6.24
CA ARG A 204 2.68 23.97 6.04
C ARG A 204 3.56 24.55 7.15
N ARG A 205 3.36 24.11 8.40
CA ARG A 205 4.12 24.59 9.56
C ARG A 205 5.60 24.16 9.51
N LEU A 206 5.88 22.93 9.11
CA LEU A 206 7.25 22.41 9.02
C LEU A 206 7.94 22.75 7.68
N ALA A 207 7.16 23.11 6.67
CA ALA A 207 7.67 23.59 5.40
C ALA A 207 8.54 24.84 5.58
N ASN A 208 9.65 24.90 4.84
CA ASN A 208 10.44 26.13 4.75
C ASN A 208 9.73 27.06 3.78
N LYS A 209 9.40 28.28 4.22
CA LYS A 209 8.82 29.34 3.37
C LYS A 209 9.63 29.44 2.05
N GLY A 210 9.01 29.07 0.93
CA GLY A 210 9.49 29.39 -0.42
C GLY A 210 10.03 28.26 -1.31
N ARG A 211 10.08 26.98 -0.89
CA ARG A 211 10.53 25.88 -1.80
C ARG A 211 9.65 24.64 -1.87
N CYS A 212 9.29 24.05 -0.73
CA CYS A 212 8.44 22.86 -0.68
C CYS A 212 7.20 23.20 0.18
N PRO A 213 5.98 23.24 -0.38
CA PRO A 213 4.79 23.69 0.33
C PRO A 213 4.42 22.84 1.56
N LEU A 214 4.62 21.52 1.47
CA LEU A 214 4.34 20.59 2.56
C LEU A 214 5.60 19.77 2.89
N MET A 215 5.95 19.72 4.18
CA MET A 215 7.06 18.92 4.66
C MET A 215 6.70 18.21 5.96
N TYR A 216 7.26 17.02 6.15
CA TYR A 216 6.93 16.14 7.26
C TYR A 216 8.18 15.51 7.85
N GLU A 217 8.06 15.02 9.08
CA GLU A 217 9.14 14.37 9.80
C GLU A 217 8.63 13.12 10.50
N TRP A 218 9.47 12.08 10.51
CA TRP A 218 9.29 10.88 11.31
C TRP A 218 10.65 10.48 11.89
N HIS A 219 10.72 10.21 13.20
CA HIS A 219 11.98 9.99 13.93
C HIS A 219 13.10 10.98 13.59
N GLY A 220 12.81 12.28 13.61
CA GLY A 220 13.82 13.33 13.35
C GLY A 220 14.25 13.47 11.89
N LYS A 221 13.67 12.72 10.96
CA LYS A 221 14.06 12.72 9.55
C LYS A 221 12.92 13.12 8.62
N LYS A 222 13.25 14.00 7.67
CA LYS A 222 12.35 14.47 6.61
C LYS A 222 12.35 13.50 5.43
N TYR A 223 11.72 12.34 5.62
CA TYR A 223 11.65 11.26 4.62
C TYR A 223 10.88 11.66 3.36
N TRP A 224 11.28 11.11 2.21
CA TRP A 224 10.63 11.37 0.92
C TRP A 224 9.81 10.19 0.40
N GLY A 225 10.19 8.96 0.74
CA GLY A 225 9.59 7.74 0.20
C GLY A 225 8.15 7.47 0.63
N ALA A 226 7.57 6.38 0.12
CA ALA A 226 6.14 6.08 0.30
C ALA A 226 5.78 5.59 1.71
N ALA A 227 6.70 4.91 2.41
CA ALA A 227 6.41 4.37 3.74
C ALA A 227 6.34 5.49 4.80
N HIS A 228 7.42 6.24 4.95
CA HIS A 228 7.60 7.19 6.06
C HIS A 228 7.62 8.66 5.64
N GLY A 229 7.44 8.94 4.35
CA GLY A 229 7.79 10.22 3.77
C GLY A 229 6.68 10.91 2.99
N VAL A 230 7.09 12.02 2.37
CA VAL A 230 6.22 12.92 1.62
C VAL A 230 5.42 12.18 0.54
N ALA A 231 6.01 11.24 -0.19
CA ALA A 231 5.31 10.53 -1.28
C ALA A 231 4.07 9.77 -0.80
N GLY A 232 4.15 9.08 0.35
CA GLY A 232 3.02 8.33 0.91
C GLY A 232 1.91 9.25 1.41
N ILE A 233 2.30 10.39 1.99
CA ILE A 233 1.37 11.41 2.48
C ILE A 233 0.62 12.05 1.31
N MET A 234 1.34 12.47 0.26
CA MET A 234 0.70 13.04 -0.94
C MET A 234 -0.23 12.03 -1.61
N HIS A 235 0.19 10.76 -1.69
CA HIS A 235 -0.64 9.69 -2.26
C HIS A 235 -1.98 9.55 -1.53
N ALA A 236 -1.97 9.54 -0.19
CA ALA A 236 -3.19 9.44 0.61
C ALA A 236 -4.05 10.72 0.51
N LEU A 237 -3.44 11.91 0.47
CA LEU A 237 -4.17 13.17 0.34
C LEU A 237 -4.92 13.28 -1.00
N MET A 238 -4.37 12.73 -2.08
CA MET A 238 -5.03 12.76 -3.40
C MET A 238 -6.32 11.93 -3.48
N ASP A 239 -6.59 11.03 -2.52
CA ASP A 239 -7.89 10.36 -2.41
C ASP A 239 -8.95 11.18 -1.64
N MET A 240 -8.54 12.29 -1.03
CA MET A 240 -9.39 13.09 -0.14
C MET A 240 -9.99 14.29 -0.86
N GLU A 241 -11.09 14.81 -0.30
CA GLU A 241 -11.64 16.10 -0.71
C GLU A 241 -10.74 17.23 -0.19
N LEU A 242 -10.01 17.87 -1.10
CA LEU A 242 -9.07 18.96 -0.80
C LEU A 242 -9.63 20.31 -1.25
N LYS A 243 -9.34 21.37 -0.50
CA LYS A 243 -9.61 22.76 -0.89
C LYS A 243 -8.67 23.17 -2.04
N PRO A 244 -9.02 24.16 -2.87
CA PRO A 244 -8.17 24.57 -4.01
C PRO A 244 -6.72 24.92 -3.62
N ASP A 245 -6.50 25.57 -2.47
CA ASP A 245 -5.17 25.88 -1.95
C ASP A 245 -4.41 24.63 -1.47
N GLU A 246 -5.12 23.65 -0.91
CA GLU A 246 -4.55 22.35 -0.50
C GLU A 246 -4.12 21.52 -1.72
N VAL A 247 -4.89 21.58 -2.83
CA VAL A 247 -4.54 20.94 -4.10
C VAL A 247 -3.24 21.53 -4.67
N GLU A 248 -3.10 22.86 -4.67
CA GLU A 248 -1.88 23.50 -5.16
C GLU A 248 -0.67 23.22 -4.28
N ASP A 249 -0.84 23.06 -2.97
CA ASP A 249 0.22 22.61 -2.08
C ASP A 249 0.69 21.19 -2.38
N VAL A 250 -0.24 20.26 -2.62
CA VAL A 250 0.08 18.88 -3.01
C VAL A 250 0.86 18.87 -4.33
N LYS A 251 0.36 19.58 -5.36
CA LYS A 251 1.03 19.71 -6.67
C LYS A 251 2.42 20.34 -6.52
N GLY A 252 2.53 21.43 -5.79
CA GLY A 252 3.80 22.13 -5.57
C GLY A 252 4.81 21.25 -4.82
N THR A 253 4.35 20.43 -3.89
CA THR A 253 5.19 19.46 -3.16
C THR A 253 5.71 18.36 -4.08
N LEU A 254 4.86 17.80 -4.95
CA LEU A 254 5.29 16.80 -5.94
C LEU A 254 6.27 17.41 -6.97
N ARG A 255 6.00 18.62 -7.48
CA ARG A 255 6.92 19.35 -8.36
C ARG A 255 8.28 19.58 -7.69
N TYR A 256 8.29 19.96 -6.42
CA TYR A 256 9.53 20.09 -5.64
C TYR A 256 10.30 18.77 -5.61
N MET A 257 9.64 17.63 -5.36
CA MET A 257 10.31 16.33 -5.37
C MET A 257 10.91 16.02 -6.74
N ILE A 258 10.15 16.22 -7.83
CA ILE A 258 10.58 15.98 -9.21
C ILE A 258 11.84 16.78 -9.55
N GLN A 259 11.89 18.06 -9.15
CA GLN A 259 13.00 18.98 -9.43
C GLN A 259 14.26 18.67 -8.61
N ASN A 260 14.13 17.97 -7.48
CA ASN A 260 15.22 17.74 -6.52
C ASN A 260 15.55 16.24 -6.37
N ARG A 261 15.27 15.44 -7.40
CA ARG A 261 15.73 14.04 -7.51
C ARG A 261 17.23 13.99 -7.81
N PHE A 262 17.86 12.83 -7.63
CA PHE A 262 19.25 12.63 -8.01
C PHE A 262 19.46 12.73 -9.53
N PRO A 263 20.69 12.99 -9.99
CA PRO A 263 21.02 12.95 -11.43
C PRO A 263 20.65 11.63 -12.11
N SER A 264 20.67 10.51 -11.38
CA SER A 264 20.25 9.18 -11.85
C SER A 264 18.74 9.06 -12.11
N GLY A 265 17.94 10.04 -11.68
CA GLY A 265 16.47 9.97 -11.68
C GLY A 265 15.87 9.32 -10.42
N ASN A 266 16.69 8.69 -9.57
CA ASN A 266 16.24 8.15 -8.29
C ASN A 266 15.98 9.28 -7.27
N TYR A 267 15.27 8.97 -6.18
CA TYR A 267 14.91 9.93 -5.15
C TYR A 267 15.69 9.70 -3.84
N PRO A 268 16.10 10.75 -3.14
CA PRO A 268 16.75 10.63 -1.84
C PRO A 268 15.81 9.97 -0.83
N SER A 269 16.35 9.22 0.13
CA SER A 269 15.53 8.62 1.19
C SER A 269 14.89 9.69 2.08
N SER A 270 15.62 10.79 2.32
CA SER A 270 15.25 11.91 3.16
C SER A 270 15.94 13.18 2.68
N LYS A 271 15.40 14.35 3.03
CA LYS A 271 15.99 15.66 2.67
C LYS A 271 17.46 15.74 3.13
N GLY A 272 18.35 16.16 2.22
CA GLY A 272 19.78 16.33 2.49
C GLY A 272 20.59 15.04 2.47
N ASN A 273 19.98 13.88 2.21
CA ASN A 273 20.74 12.65 1.98
C ASN A 273 21.26 12.62 0.54
N GLU A 274 22.58 12.61 0.39
CA GLU A 274 23.28 12.58 -0.90
C GLU A 274 23.56 11.16 -1.40
N SER A 275 23.23 10.13 -0.61
CA SER A 275 23.48 8.73 -0.95
C SER A 275 22.38 8.15 -1.85
N ASP A 276 22.66 8.10 -3.16
CA ASP A 276 21.82 7.44 -4.17
C ASP A 276 22.00 5.91 -4.16
N ARG A 277 21.21 5.23 -3.33
CA ARG A 277 21.35 3.77 -3.12
C ARG A 277 20.07 2.96 -2.93
N LEU A 278 18.94 3.58 -2.56
CA LEU A 278 17.71 2.85 -2.25
C LEU A 278 16.75 2.97 -3.43
N VAL A 279 16.32 1.84 -3.98
CA VAL A 279 15.32 1.74 -5.05
C VAL A 279 14.20 0.82 -4.57
N HIS A 280 13.52 1.24 -3.50
CA HIS A 280 12.50 0.45 -2.83
C HIS A 280 11.14 1.14 -2.87
N TRP A 281 10.07 0.40 -2.58
CA TRP A 281 8.77 1.00 -2.29
C TRP A 281 8.85 1.97 -1.10
N CYS A 282 9.52 1.57 -0.01
CA CYS A 282 9.62 2.39 1.18
C CYS A 282 10.45 3.67 0.97
N HIS A 283 11.54 3.59 0.19
CA HIS A 283 12.49 4.67 -0.05
C HIS A 283 13.09 4.58 -1.46
N GLY A 284 12.99 5.67 -2.22
CA GLY A 284 13.52 5.76 -3.58
C GLY A 284 12.44 5.79 -4.66
N ALA A 285 12.86 5.56 -5.90
CA ALA A 285 12.04 5.74 -7.09
C ALA A 285 10.76 4.90 -7.09
N SER A 286 10.80 3.64 -6.65
CA SER A 286 9.65 2.73 -6.80
C SER A 286 8.41 3.22 -6.04
N GLY A 287 8.58 3.72 -4.81
CA GLY A 287 7.48 4.31 -4.06
C GLY A 287 7.00 5.65 -4.61
N VAL A 288 7.94 6.52 -5.03
CA VAL A 288 7.62 7.84 -5.58
C VAL A 288 6.90 7.72 -6.92
N ALA A 289 7.30 6.78 -7.77
CA ALA A 289 6.68 6.53 -9.07
C ALA A 289 5.19 6.21 -8.92
N LEU A 290 4.80 5.37 -7.96
CA LEU A 290 3.39 5.06 -7.68
C LEU A 290 2.59 6.31 -7.27
N THR A 291 3.20 7.22 -6.51
CA THR A 291 2.57 8.51 -6.19
C THR A 291 2.44 9.41 -7.41
N LEU A 292 3.45 9.44 -8.30
CA LEU A 292 3.40 10.25 -9.51
C LEU A 292 2.39 9.72 -10.54
N VAL A 293 2.24 8.39 -10.66
CA VAL A 293 1.17 7.78 -11.48
C VAL A 293 -0.19 8.26 -11.00
N LYS A 294 -0.46 8.21 -9.69
CA LYS A 294 -1.71 8.72 -9.13
C LYS A 294 -1.92 10.22 -9.40
N ALA A 295 -0.86 11.01 -9.47
CA ALA A 295 -0.96 12.44 -9.71
C ALA A 295 -1.33 12.81 -11.16
N VAL A 296 -1.26 11.85 -12.10
CA VAL A 296 -1.65 12.03 -13.50
C VAL A 296 -2.97 11.36 -13.86
N GLU A 297 -3.56 10.59 -12.95
CA GLU A 297 -4.94 10.05 -13.05
C GLU A 297 -5.98 11.16 -12.91
#